data_AF-A0AAE6KW98-F1
#
_entry.id   AF-A0AAE6KW98-F1
#
_cell.length_a   1.000
_cell.length_b   1.000
_cell.length_c   1.000
_cell.angle_alpha   90.00
_cell.angle_beta   90.00
_cell.angle_gamma   90.00
#
_symmetry.space_group_name_H-M   'P 1'
#
loop_
_entity.id
_entity.type
_entity.pdbx_description
1 polymer ?
#
loop_
_entity_poly.entity_id
_entity_poly.type
_entity_poly.pdbx_seq_one_letter_code
_entity_poly.pdbx_strand_id
1 'polypeptide(L)' 'MKEKTPRVDWAELLSRTFDVDVFACMRCGGRRRVLAYVKGAEGVRAILEHLGLGQALEQVRIGSIGARVGELIEET' A
#
# COMPACT_ATOMS: atom_id res chain seq x y z
N MET A 1 -5.65 28.45 18.90
CA MET A 1 -5.57 26.98 18.72
C MET A 1 -5.21 26.71 17.28
N LYS A 2 -4.10 26.01 16.99
CA LYS A 2 -3.70 25.69 15.62
C LYS A 2 -4.47 24.43 15.19
N GLU A 3 -5.39 24.59 14.26
CA GLU A 3 -6.22 23.49 13.75
C GLU A 3 -5.32 22.53 12.95
N LYS A 4 -5.36 21.23 13.29
CA LYS A 4 -4.57 20.22 12.58
C LYS A 4 -5.27 19.91 11.27
N THR A 5 -4.55 20.02 10.16
CA THR A 5 -5.05 19.58 8.85
C THR A 5 -5.53 18.13 8.97
N PRO A 6 -6.79 17.83 8.58
CA PRO A 6 -7.29 16.46 8.64
C PRO A 6 -6.41 15.53 7.82
N ARG A 7 -6.12 14.35 8.34
CA ARG A 7 -5.41 13.32 7.57
C ARG A 7 -6.36 12.81 6.50
N VAL A 8 -6.02 13.06 5.24
CA VAL A 8 -6.65 12.44 4.07
C VAL A 8 -6.25 10.96 3.99
N ASP A 9 -7.18 10.12 3.55
CA ASP A 9 -6.89 8.70 3.36
C ASP A 9 -5.87 8.48 2.24
N TRP A 10 -5.02 7.46 2.38
CA TRP A 10 -3.96 7.19 1.40
C TRP A 10 -4.53 6.81 0.02
N ALA A 11 -5.68 6.14 -0.01
CA ALA A 11 -6.37 5.84 -1.26
C ALA A 11 -6.88 7.11 -1.95
N GLU A 12 -7.35 8.09 -1.17
CA GLU A 12 -7.77 9.39 -1.71
C GLU A 12 -6.59 10.17 -2.30
N LEU A 13 -5.43 10.13 -1.62
CA LEU A 13 -4.20 10.71 -2.14
C LEU A 13 -3.77 10.10 -3.48
N LEU A 14 -3.83 8.76 -3.57
CA LEU A 14 -3.51 8.04 -4.80
C LEU A 14 -4.43 8.41 -5.96
N SER A 15 -5.74 8.48 -5.70
CA SER A 15 -6.72 8.86 -6.72
C SER A 15 -6.49 10.29 -7.21
N ARG A 16 -6.24 11.24 -6.31
CA ARG A 16 -6.03 12.64 -6.69
C ARG A 16 -4.73 12.90 -7.43
N THR A 17 -3.66 12.17 -7.08
CA THR A 17 -2.31 12.45 -7.60
C THR A 17 -2.01 11.64 -8.86
N PHE A 18 -2.47 10.39 -8.90
CA PHE A 18 -2.10 9.44 -9.94
C PHE A 18 -3.30 8.94 -10.75
N ASP A 19 -4.52 9.42 -10.46
CA ASP A 19 -5.76 8.91 -11.06
C ASP A 19 -5.95 7.40 -10.86
N VAL A 20 -5.48 6.88 -9.71
CA VAL A 20 -5.59 5.45 -9.34
C VAL A 20 -6.57 5.28 -8.17
N ASP A 21 -7.72 4.65 -8.42
CA ASP A 21 -8.61 4.13 -7.37
C ASP A 21 -8.28 2.67 -7.05
N VAL A 22 -7.51 2.44 -5.98
CA VAL A 22 -7.14 1.09 -5.50
C VAL A 22 -8.35 0.26 -5.04
N PHE A 23 -9.49 0.90 -4.76
CA PHE A 23 -10.73 0.24 -4.39
C PHE A 23 -11.64 -0.03 -5.59
N ALA A 24 -11.30 0.40 -6.81
CA ALA A 24 -11.98 -0.01 -8.02
C ALA A 24 -11.37 -1.31 -8.58
N CYS A 25 -12.21 -2.27 -8.96
CA CYS A 25 -11.74 -3.48 -9.63
C CYS A 25 -11.57 -3.24 -11.13
N MET A 26 -10.34 -3.16 -11.61
CA MET A 26 -10.02 -3.04 -13.05
C MET A 26 -10.57 -4.17 -13.93
N ARG A 27 -10.98 -5.32 -13.36
CA ARG A 27 -11.51 -6.46 -14.11
C ARG A 27 -13.04 -6.43 -14.26
N CYS A 28 -13.76 -5.98 -13.24
CA CYS A 28 -15.23 -6.07 -13.20
C CYS A 28 -15.95 -4.77 -12.82
N GLY A 29 -15.22 -3.69 -12.54
CA GLY A 29 -15.79 -2.41 -12.09
C GLY A 29 -16.32 -2.39 -10.65
N GLY A 30 -16.36 -3.53 -9.96
CA GLY A 30 -16.84 -3.61 -8.58
C GLY A 30 -15.94 -2.92 -7.55
N ARG A 31 -16.48 -2.64 -6.36
CA ARG A 31 -15.74 -2.05 -5.24
C ARG A 31 -15.02 -3.11 -4.40
N ARG A 32 -13.75 -2.87 -4.12
CA ARG A 32 -12.91 -3.65 -3.22
C ARG A 32 -12.90 -3.00 -1.84
N ARG A 33 -12.56 -3.78 -0.81
CA ARG A 33 -12.34 -3.31 0.56
C ARG A 33 -11.10 -3.98 1.14
N VAL A 34 -10.42 -3.29 2.06
CA VAL A 34 -9.34 -3.91 2.84
C VAL A 34 -9.95 -4.97 3.77
N LEU A 35 -9.47 -6.21 3.68
CA LEU A 35 -9.92 -7.30 4.53
C LEU A 35 -9.01 -7.50 5.74
N ALA A 36 -7.69 -7.38 5.55
CA ALA A 36 -6.69 -7.58 6.60
C ALA A 36 -5.36 -6.91 6.23
N TYR A 37 -4.56 -6.59 7.25
CA TYR A 37 -3.16 -6.23 7.11
C TYR A 37 -2.29 -7.41 7.53
N VAL A 38 -1.54 -7.97 6.57
CA VAL A 38 -0.66 -9.11 6.82
C VAL A 38 0.76 -8.58 6.99
N LYS A 39 1.29 -8.63 8.22
CA LYS A 39 2.59 -8.03 8.58
C LYS A 39 3.75 -9.01 8.56
N GLY A 40 3.48 -10.31 8.72
CA GLY A 40 4.51 -11.35 8.84
C GLY A 40 4.82 -12.03 7.51
N ALA A 41 6.09 -12.30 7.25
CA ALA A 41 6.57 -12.96 6.03
C ALA A 41 5.89 -14.31 5.79
N GLU A 42 5.69 -15.11 6.83
CA GLU A 42 4.99 -16.41 6.76
C GLU A 42 3.55 -16.28 6.25
N GLY A 43 2.80 -15.28 6.76
CA GLY A 43 1.43 -15.05 6.31
C GLY A 43 1.36 -14.54 4.87
N VAL A 44 2.30 -13.68 4.46
CA VAL A 44 2.41 -13.23 3.08
C VAL A 44 2.73 -14.41 2.15
N ARG A 45 3.69 -15.26 2.54
CA ARG A 45 4.07 -16.46 1.78
C ARG A 45 2.90 -17.41 1.58
N ALA A 46 2.19 -17.76 2.65
CA ALA A 46 1.04 -18.65 2.58
C ALA A 46 -0.05 -18.13 1.62
N ILE A 47 -0.32 -16.83 1.62
CA ILE A 47 -1.30 -16.21 0.70
C ILE A 47 -0.80 -16.28 -0.74
N LEU A 48 0.46 -15.95 -1.00
CA LEU A 48 1.01 -15.95 -2.35
C LEU A 48 1.09 -17.37 -2.92
N GLU A 49 1.48 -18.36 -2.12
CA GLU A 49 1.46 -19.78 -2.51
C GLU A 49 0.04 -20.22 -2.87
N HIS A 50 -0.96 -19.88 -2.05
CA HIS A 50 -2.36 -20.19 -2.34
C HIS A 50 -2.86 -19.57 -3.66
N LEU A 51 -2.36 -18.39 -4.02
CA LEU A 51 -2.68 -17.70 -5.27
C LEU A 51 -1.85 -18.17 -6.48
N GLY A 52 -0.90 -19.10 -6.29
CA GLY A 52 0.03 -19.54 -7.34
C GLY A 52 1.14 -18.52 -7.66
N LEU A 53 1.37 -17.55 -6.78
CA LEU A 53 2.34 -16.45 -6.91
C LEU A 53 3.59 -16.64 -6.05
N GLY A 54 3.85 -17.85 -5.53
CA GLY A 54 4.96 -18.11 -4.62
C GLY A 54 6.35 -17.71 -5.14
N GLN A 55 6.56 -17.74 -6.47
CA GLN A 55 7.83 -17.31 -7.11
C GLN A 55 7.98 -15.78 -7.20
N ALA A 56 6.90 -15.01 -7.03
CA ALA A 56 6.94 -13.55 -7.13
C ALA A 56 7.64 -12.89 -5.92
N LEU A 57 7.81 -13.61 -4.81
CA LEU A 57 8.55 -13.12 -3.63
C LEU A 57 10.03 -12.86 -3.93
N GLU A 58 10.61 -13.53 -4.92
CA GLU A 58 11.99 -13.27 -5.37
C GLU A 58 12.12 -11.88 -6.03
N GLN A 59 11.07 -11.42 -6.73
CA GLN A 59 11.05 -10.14 -7.45
C GLN A 59 10.59 -8.97 -6.58
N VAL A 60 9.82 -9.24 -5.52
CA VAL A 60 9.39 -8.24 -4.53
C VAL A 60 10.50 -8.01 -3.49
N ARG A 61 11.75 -7.85 -3.95
CA ARG A 61 12.75 -7.11 -3.18
C ARG A 61 12.34 -5.64 -3.24
N ILE A 62 11.39 -5.24 -2.40
CA ILE A 62 11.06 -3.83 -2.13
C ILE A 62 12.24 -3.21 -1.38
N GLY A 63 13.38 -3.14 -2.05
CA GLY A 63 14.51 -2.35 -1.61
C GLY A 63 14.16 -0.89 -1.87
N SER A 64 14.30 -0.07 -0.83
CA SER A 64 14.59 1.37 -0.88
C SER A 64 13.47 2.42 -0.92
N ILE A 65 12.17 2.11 -1.04
CA ILE A 65 11.15 3.19 -0.95
C ILE A 65 11.04 3.78 0.48
N GLY A 66 11.31 2.99 1.52
CA GLY A 66 11.19 3.43 2.92
C GLY A 66 12.41 4.12 3.53
N ALA A 67 13.60 4.04 2.92
CA ALA A 67 14.84 4.50 3.58
C ALA A 67 15.04 6.02 3.53
N ARG A 68 14.35 6.76 2.65
CA ARG A 68 14.56 8.21 2.48
C ARG A 68 13.46 9.11 3.03
N VAL A 69 12.35 8.56 3.53
CA VAL A 69 11.24 9.38 4.05
C VAL A 69 11.46 9.82 5.50
N GLY A 70 12.31 9.11 6.26
CA GLY A 70 12.62 9.45 7.66
C GLY A 70 13.60 10.62 7.84
N GLU A 71 14.38 10.97 6.82
CA GLU A 71 15.50 11.93 6.97
C GLU A 71 15.10 13.40 6.69
N LEU A 72 13.84 13.67 6.36
CA LEU A 72 13.37 15.02 5.99
C LEU A 72 12.39 15.65 7.00
N ILE A 73 12.29 15.12 8.23
CA ILE A 73 11.32 15.59 9.24
C ILE A 73 11.96 16.12 10.54
N GLU A 74 13.25 16.47 10.53
CA GLU A 74 13.89 17.20 11.65
C GLU A 74 14.49 18.57 11.24
N GLU A 75 14.48 18.93 9.95
CA GLU A 75 14.89 20.26 9.48
C GLU A 75 13.73 21.00 8.78
N THR A 76 12.61 21.23 9.49
CA THR A 76 11.73 22.39 9.27
C THR A 76 10.87 22.66 10.50
#